data_AF-A0A1T4YKZ1-F1
#
_entry.id   AF-A0A1T4YKZ1-F1
#
_cell.length_a   1.000
_cell.length_b   1.000
_cell.length_c   1.000
_cell.angle_alpha   90.00
_cell.angle_beta   90.00
_cell.angle_gamma   90.00
#
_symmetry.space_group_name_H-M   'P 1'
#
loop_
_entity.id
_entity.type
_entity.pdbx_description
1 polymer ?
#
loop_
_entity_poly.entity_id
_entity_poly.type
_entity_poly.pdbx_seq_one_letter_code
_entity_poly.pdbx_strand_id
1 'polypeptide(L)'
;MEVTFIKRLLAAIVAAIIFAVIYSSISYVPQSQREYNTYYFGFFETAFFVILYAGPVFLMVGIPCSILIDKLSELGNLHSKKNKYIKRLIFYSIAGLLVGTVFRLILMPGDNSLSILFWYSLIGFAASTIYYHVLLLITSNNLFKSK
;
A
#
# COMPACT_ATOMS: atom_id res chain seq x y z
N MET A 1 -12.58 15.40 5.68
CA MET A 1 -12.49 15.43 4.20
C MET A 1 -13.35 14.28 3.75
N GLU A 2 -14.47 14.55 3.09
CA GLU A 2 -15.38 13.47 2.73
C GLU A 2 -14.84 12.73 1.50
N VAL A 3 -14.24 11.56 1.76
CA VAL A 3 -13.70 10.69 0.71
C VAL A 3 -14.78 9.68 0.35
N THR A 4 -15.41 9.89 -0.80
CA THR A 4 -16.41 8.98 -1.38
C THR A 4 -15.83 7.59 -1.64
N PHE A 5 -16.68 6.56 -1.61
CA PHE A 5 -16.27 5.17 -1.93
C PHE A 5 -15.57 5.03 -3.29
N ILE A 6 -16.08 5.70 -4.34
CA ILE A 6 -15.50 5.64 -5.70
C ILE A 6 -14.03 6.11 -5.71
N LYS A 7 -13.70 7.18 -4.96
CA LYS A 7 -12.32 7.67 -4.85
C LYS A 7 -11.41 6.66 -4.14
N ARG A 8 -11.92 5.93 -3.14
CA ARG A 8 -11.17 4.87 -2.45
C ARG A 8 -10.93 3.68 -3.35
N LEU A 9 -11.95 3.28 -4.10
CA LEU A 9 -11.84 2.20 -5.09
C LEU A 9 -10.81 2.54 -6.16
N LEU A 10 -10.89 3.75 -6.74
CA LEU A 10 -9.91 4.21 -7.72
C LEU A 10 -8.50 4.27 -7.12
N ALA A 11 -8.36 4.79 -5.89
CA ALA A 11 -7.07 4.83 -5.21
C ALA A 11 -6.50 3.43 -4.96
N ALA A 12 -7.33 2.46 -4.57
CA ALA A 12 -6.92 1.07 -4.38
C ALA A 12 -6.36 0.46 -5.66
N ILE A 13 -7.08 0.62 -6.78
CA ILE A 13 -6.68 0.09 -8.09
C ILE A 13 -5.36 0.73 -8.53
N VAL A 14 -5.28 2.06 -8.50
CA VAL A 14 -4.08 2.80 -8.92
C VAL A 14 -2.89 2.49 -8.02
N ALA A 15 -3.09 2.42 -6.71
CA ALA A 15 -2.04 2.08 -5.76
C ALA A 15 -1.53 0.64 -5.94
N ALA A 16 -2.41 -0.33 -6.20
CA ALA A 16 -2.03 -1.70 -6.48
C ALA A 16 -1.16 -1.80 -7.75
N ILE A 17 -1.52 -1.08 -8.81
CA ILE A 17 -0.73 -1.02 -10.05
C ILE A 17 0.64 -0.39 -9.79
N ILE A 18 0.69 0.76 -9.11
CA ILE A 18 1.95 1.45 -8.77
C ILE A 18 2.84 0.55 -7.92
N PHE A 19 2.27 -0.08 -6.90
CA PHE A 19 2.98 -1.00 -6.02
C PHE A 19 3.56 -2.18 -6.81
N ALA A 20 2.78 -2.78 -7.72
CA ALA A 20 3.24 -3.88 -8.56
C ALA A 20 4.39 -3.47 -9.50
N VAL A 21 4.31 -2.29 -10.10
CA VAL A 21 5.38 -1.73 -10.95
C VAL A 21 6.65 -1.52 -10.15
N ILE A 22 6.55 -0.92 -8.95
CA ILE A 22 7.71 -0.69 -8.07
C ILE A 22 8.33 -2.02 -7.63
N TYR A 23 7.50 -2.95 -7.14
CA TYR A 23 7.97 -4.26 -6.69
C TYR A 23 8.65 -5.04 -7.81
N SER A 24 8.04 -5.03 -9.00
CA SER A 24 8.60 -5.69 -10.17
C SER A 24 9.90 -5.04 -10.63
N SER A 25 10.02 -3.72 -10.54
CA SER A 25 11.27 -3.02 -10.89
C SER A 25 12.41 -3.43 -9.96
N ILE A 26 12.13 -3.58 -8.66
CA ILE A 26 13.12 -3.99 -7.65
C ILE A 26 13.51 -5.47 -7.82
N SER A 27 12.54 -6.32 -8.19
CA SER A 27 12.74 -7.77 -8.28
C SER A 27 13.27 -8.23 -9.63
N TYR A 28 13.29 -7.36 -10.64
CA TYR A 28 13.65 -7.74 -12.01
C TYR A 28 15.15 -7.99 -12.15
N VAL A 29 15.51 -9.17 -12.66
CA VAL A 29 16.89 -9.54 -12.98
C VAL A 29 17.12 -9.37 -14.49
N PRO A 30 18.02 -8.46 -14.93
CA PRO A 30 18.38 -8.28 -16.34
C PRO A 30 18.98 -9.55 -16.95
N GLN A 31 18.75 -9.78 -18.24
CA GLN A 31 19.20 -11.00 -18.93
C GLN A 31 20.70 -11.26 -18.81
N SER A 32 21.53 -10.21 -18.80
CA SER A 32 22.98 -10.33 -18.66
C SER A 32 23.45 -10.82 -17.28
N GLN A 33 22.58 -10.79 -16.28
CA GLN A 33 22.87 -11.20 -14.89
C GLN A 33 22.20 -12.54 -14.53
N ARG A 34 21.53 -13.19 -15.48
CA ARG A 34 20.81 -14.44 -15.23
C ARG A 34 21.76 -15.62 -15.29
N GLU A 35 21.65 -16.49 -14.31
CA GLU A 35 22.36 -17.76 -14.31
C GLU A 35 21.78 -18.72 -15.36
N TYR A 36 22.64 -19.56 -15.92
CA TYR A 36 22.26 -20.57 -16.88
C TYR A 36 21.38 -21.65 -16.21
N ASN A 37 20.37 -22.15 -16.92
CA ASN A 37 19.38 -23.14 -16.44
C ASN A 37 18.49 -22.70 -15.25
N THR A 38 18.46 -21.42 -14.89
CA THR A 38 17.58 -20.91 -13.82
C THR A 38 16.44 -20.06 -14.42
N TYR A 39 15.20 -20.33 -13.99
CA TYR A 39 14.06 -19.51 -14.38
C TYR A 39 14.01 -18.21 -13.58
N TYR A 40 13.91 -17.09 -14.29
CA TYR A 40 13.69 -15.77 -13.70
C TYR A 40 12.39 -15.21 -14.26
N PHE A 41 11.49 -14.82 -13.36
CA PHE A 41 10.25 -14.15 -13.72
C PHE A 41 10.54 -12.89 -14.54
N GLY A 42 9.76 -12.69 -15.61
CA GLY A 42 9.79 -11.46 -16.37
C GLY A 42 9.17 -10.30 -15.59
N PHE A 43 9.46 -9.05 -15.98
CA PHE A 43 8.87 -7.87 -15.33
C PHE A 43 7.33 -7.91 -15.32
N PHE A 44 6.71 -8.10 -16.49
CA PHE A 44 5.24 -8.13 -16.59
C PHE A 44 4.62 -9.31 -15.84
N GLU A 45 5.33 -10.44 -15.79
CA GLU A 45 4.89 -11.63 -15.07
C GLU A 45 4.93 -11.40 -13.55
N THR A 46 6.02 -10.85 -13.02
CA THR A 46 6.11 -10.44 -11.62
C THR A 46 5.04 -9.41 -11.28
N ALA A 47 4.86 -8.37 -12.09
CA ALA A 47 3.82 -7.36 -11.87
C ALA A 47 2.42 -7.97 -11.85
N PHE A 48 2.12 -8.91 -12.75
CA PHE A 48 0.84 -9.61 -12.79
C PHE A 48 0.58 -10.40 -11.50
N PHE A 49 1.56 -11.19 -11.03
CA PHE A 49 1.42 -11.92 -9.77
C PHE A 49 1.27 -11.00 -8.56
N VAL A 50 2.00 -9.87 -8.52
CA VAL A 50 1.85 -8.90 -7.44
C VAL A 50 0.44 -8.30 -7.44
N ILE A 51 -0.13 -7.96 -8.61
CA ILE A 51 -1.53 -7.50 -8.69
C ILE A 51 -2.49 -8.59 -8.22
N LEU A 52 -2.26 -9.85 -8.61
CA LEU A 52 -3.11 -10.98 -8.24
C LEU A 52 -3.18 -11.20 -6.73
N TYR A 53 -2.04 -11.10 -6.03
CA TYR A 53 -1.97 -11.32 -4.58
C TYR A 53 -2.20 -10.06 -3.74
N ALA A 54 -1.60 -8.93 -4.10
CA ALA A 54 -1.70 -7.68 -3.34
C ALA A 54 -2.95 -6.87 -3.70
N GLY A 55 -3.43 -6.93 -4.95
CA GLY A 55 -4.62 -6.20 -5.40
C GLY A 55 -5.86 -6.44 -4.53
N PRO A 56 -6.24 -7.69 -4.23
CA PRO A 56 -7.31 -7.99 -3.29
C PRO A 56 -7.09 -7.37 -1.91
N VAL A 57 -5.85 -7.30 -1.42
CA VAL A 57 -5.54 -6.67 -0.12
C VAL A 57 -5.81 -5.16 -0.16
N PHE A 58 -5.40 -4.47 -1.23
CA PHE A 58 -5.72 -3.03 -1.40
C PHE A 58 -7.24 -2.78 -1.40
N LEU A 59 -8.02 -3.66 -2.04
CA LEU A 59 -9.47 -3.54 -2.13
C LEU A 59 -10.18 -3.92 -0.82
N MET A 60 -9.89 -5.10 -0.29
CA MET A 60 -10.61 -5.70 0.84
C MET A 60 -10.14 -5.16 2.20
N VAL A 61 -8.86 -4.79 2.32
CA VAL A 61 -8.28 -4.29 3.58
C VAL A 61 -8.01 -2.79 3.49
N GLY A 62 -7.42 -2.33 2.39
CA GLY A 62 -7.08 -0.91 2.19
C GLY A 62 -8.30 0.02 2.27
N ILE A 63 -9.42 -0.34 1.64
CA ILE A 63 -10.64 0.48 1.66
C ILE A 63 -11.22 0.57 3.08
N PRO A 64 -11.53 -0.52 3.81
CA PRO A 64 -12.02 -0.43 5.19
C PRO A 64 -11.05 0.29 6.14
N CYS A 65 -9.74 0.00 6.06
CA CYS A 65 -8.74 0.71 6.86
C CYS A 65 -8.77 2.22 6.57
N SER A 66 -8.89 2.63 5.31
CA SER A 66 -8.97 4.04 4.97
C SER A 66 -10.18 4.76 5.57
N ILE A 67 -11.33 4.07 5.69
CA ILE A 67 -12.53 4.61 6.34
C ILE A 67 -12.31 4.73 7.84
N LEU A 68 -11.74 3.69 8.46
CA LEU A 68 -11.42 3.69 9.90
C LEU A 68 -10.43 4.82 10.24
N ILE A 69 -9.38 4.99 9.43
CA ILE A 69 -8.37 6.04 9.63
C ILE A 69 -8.98 7.44 9.53
N ASP A 70 -9.92 7.66 8.61
CA ASP A 70 -10.59 8.95 8.49
C ASP A 70 -11.41 9.26 9.76
N LYS A 71 -12.16 8.28 10.28
CA LYS A 71 -12.89 8.41 11.56
C LYS A 71 -11.93 8.71 12.74
N LEU A 72 -10.84 7.95 12.86
CA LEU A 72 -9.81 8.16 13.90
C LEU A 72 -9.10 9.53 13.76
N SER A 73 -8.99 10.02 12.55
CA SER A 73 -8.38 11.32 12.26
C SER A 73 -9.27 12.48 12.73
N GLU A 74 -10.60 12.31 12.69
CA GLU A 74 -11.60 13.27 13.12
C GLU A 74 -11.73 13.39 14.65
N LEU A 75 -11.35 12.36 15.41
CA LEU A 75 -11.35 12.35 16.89
C LEU A 75 -10.41 13.38 17.56
N GLY A 76 -9.72 14.25 16.80
CA GLY A 76 -8.90 15.32 17.35
C GLY A 76 -9.14 16.65 16.67
N ASN A 77 -9.23 17.73 17.46
CA ASN A 77 -9.38 19.12 17.00
C ASN A 77 -8.08 19.68 16.40
N LEU A 78 -7.50 18.98 15.43
CA LEU A 78 -6.36 19.50 14.69
C LEU A 78 -6.86 20.53 13.68
N HIS A 79 -6.52 21.80 13.87
CA HIS A 79 -6.89 22.86 12.92
C HIS A 79 -5.96 22.91 11.69
N SER A 80 -4.69 22.56 11.84
CA SER A 80 -3.70 22.65 10.76
C SER A 80 -3.79 21.50 9.75
N LYS A 81 -3.80 21.84 8.45
CA LYS A 81 -3.75 20.88 7.32
C LYS A 81 -2.52 19.96 7.42
N LYS A 82 -1.37 20.51 7.83
CA LYS A 82 -0.11 19.76 7.98
C LYS A 82 -0.24 18.70 9.09
N ASN A 83 -0.85 19.06 10.21
CA ASN A 83 -1.01 18.13 11.34
C ASN A 83 -1.99 17.00 10.98
N LYS A 84 -3.07 17.30 10.24
CA LYS A 84 -3.98 16.27 9.72
C LYS A 84 -3.27 15.31 8.77
N TYR A 85 -2.41 15.82 7.89
CA TYR A 85 -1.61 15.00 6.98
C TYR A 85 -0.68 14.05 7.75
N ILE A 86 0.09 14.58 8.71
CA ILE A 86 1.04 13.78 9.52
C ILE A 86 0.29 12.72 10.32
N LYS A 87 -0.83 13.08 10.96
CA LYS A 87 -1.66 12.12 11.73
C LYS A 87 -2.16 10.97 10.85
N ARG A 88 -2.69 11.28 9.66
CA ARG A 88 -3.12 10.24 8.71
C ARG A 88 -1.94 9.39 8.25
N LEU A 89 -0.82 10.01 7.89
CA LEU A 89 0.38 9.28 7.48
C LEU A 89 0.82 8.27 8.54
N ILE A 90 0.88 8.66 9.82
CA ILE A 90 1.20 7.76 10.93
C ILE A 90 0.22 6.58 11.00
N PHE A 91 -1.09 6.85 10.92
CA PHE A 91 -2.08 5.78 10.96
C PHE A 91 -2.00 4.82 9.77
N TYR A 92 -1.78 5.34 8.55
CA TYR A 92 -1.56 4.49 7.38
C TYR A 92 -0.29 3.65 7.52
N SER A 93 0.79 4.23 8.03
CA SER A 93 2.04 3.53 8.30
C SER A 93 1.84 2.38 9.29
N ILE A 94 1.16 2.63 10.42
CA ILE A 94 0.85 1.60 11.43
C ILE A 94 -0.04 0.52 10.84
N ALA A 95 -1.11 0.89 10.12
CA ALA A 95 -1.98 -0.06 9.46
C ALA A 95 -1.23 -0.93 8.45
N GLY A 96 -0.31 -0.34 7.67
CA GLY A 96 0.54 -1.06 6.73
C GLY A 96 1.46 -2.07 7.41
N LEU A 97 2.15 -1.67 8.46
CA LEU A 97 3.00 -2.56 9.26
C LEU A 97 2.19 -3.77 9.79
N LEU A 98 1.00 -3.52 10.33
CA LEU A 98 0.12 -4.56 10.86
C LEU A 98 -0.37 -5.49 9.75
N VAL A 99 -0.91 -4.94 8.66
CA VAL A 99 -1.44 -5.71 7.54
C VAL A 99 -0.35 -6.55 6.87
N GLY A 100 0.85 -6.01 6.65
CA GLY A 100 1.98 -6.76 6.10
C GLY A 100 2.36 -7.96 6.98
N THR A 101 2.41 -7.76 8.30
CA THR A 101 2.68 -8.83 9.27
C THR A 101 1.58 -9.90 9.23
N VAL A 102 0.31 -9.48 9.28
CA VAL A 102 -0.84 -10.40 9.26
C VAL A 102 -0.92 -11.17 7.94
N PHE A 103 -0.66 -10.50 6.82
CA PHE A 103 -0.61 -11.12 5.49
C PHE A 103 0.37 -12.29 5.46
N ARG A 104 1.59 -12.09 5.99
CA ARG A 104 2.59 -13.17 6.07
C ARG A 104 2.11 -14.32 6.96
N LEU A 105 1.56 -14.02 8.12
CA LEU A 105 1.10 -15.04 9.08
C LEU A 105 -0.06 -15.88 8.53
N ILE A 106 -0.96 -15.29 7.74
CA ILE A 106 -2.12 -15.99 7.19
C ILE A 106 -1.78 -16.80 5.93
N LEU A 107 -1.05 -16.20 4.98
CA LEU A 107 -0.86 -16.81 3.66
C LEU A 107 0.32 -17.76 3.58
N MET A 108 1.29 -17.63 4.48
CA MET A 108 2.46 -18.50 4.51
C MET A 108 2.79 -18.89 5.96
N PRO A 109 1.87 -19.61 6.64
CA PRO A 109 2.05 -20.06 8.01
C PRO A 109 3.17 -21.11 8.02
N GLY A 110 4.38 -20.69 8.38
CA GLY A 110 5.56 -21.54 8.36
C GLY A 110 6.69 -20.83 9.08
N ASP A 111 7.78 -20.56 8.36
CA ASP A 111 8.89 -19.78 8.88
C ASP A 111 8.43 -18.35 9.24
N ASN A 112 8.21 -18.14 10.54
CA ASN A 112 7.81 -16.88 11.15
C ASN A 112 9.00 -16.23 11.87
N SER A 113 10.23 -16.46 11.37
CA SER A 113 11.40 -15.76 11.86
C SER A 113 11.17 -14.24 11.84
N LEU A 114 11.69 -13.59 12.88
CA LEU A 114 11.46 -12.17 13.12
C LEU A 114 11.96 -11.31 11.95
N SER A 115 13.01 -11.75 11.26
CA SER A 115 13.53 -11.12 10.04
C SER A 115 12.51 -11.13 8.90
N ILE A 116 11.86 -12.27 8.64
CA ILE A 116 10.84 -12.39 7.59
C ILE A 116 9.64 -11.53 7.94
N LEU A 117 9.13 -11.63 9.17
CA LEU A 117 8.00 -10.80 9.61
C LEU A 117 8.31 -9.31 9.43
N PHE A 118 9.49 -8.88 9.86
CA PHE A 118 9.95 -7.50 9.71
C PHE A 118 9.96 -7.04 8.24
N TRP A 119 10.49 -7.86 7.33
CA TRP A 119 10.48 -7.54 5.89
C TRP A 119 9.06 -7.38 5.33
N TYR A 120 8.15 -8.29 5.68
CA TYR A 120 6.76 -8.19 5.25
C TYR A 120 6.03 -7.00 5.88
N SER A 121 6.33 -6.63 7.12
CA SER A 121 5.82 -5.40 7.74
C SER A 121 6.28 -4.17 6.94
N LEU A 122 7.56 -4.10 6.55
CA LEU A 122 8.09 -2.99 5.74
C LEU A 122 7.44 -2.91 4.35
N ILE A 123 7.18 -4.06 3.72
CA ILE A 123 6.43 -4.10 2.45
C ILE A 123 5.00 -3.58 2.66
N GLY A 124 4.32 -3.98 3.74
CA GLY A 124 3.00 -3.48 4.09
C GLY A 124 2.98 -1.97 4.37
N PHE A 125 4.01 -1.45 5.05
CA PHE A 125 4.23 -0.02 5.24
C PHE A 125 4.39 0.73 3.91
N ALA A 126 5.19 0.20 2.98
CA ALA A 126 5.35 0.79 1.66
C ALA A 126 4.03 0.78 0.87
N ALA A 127 3.29 -0.34 0.90
CA ALA A 127 1.99 -0.46 0.23
C ALA A 127 0.95 0.54 0.79
N SER A 128 0.83 0.67 2.10
CA SER A 128 -0.15 1.57 2.72
C SER A 128 0.19 3.03 2.52
N THR A 129 1.47 3.38 2.51
CA THR A 129 1.93 4.75 2.22
C THR A 129 1.70 5.11 0.76
N ILE A 130 1.93 4.20 -0.19
CA ILE A 130 1.55 4.39 -1.60
C ILE A 130 0.05 4.64 -1.71
N TYR A 131 -0.79 3.79 -1.10
CA TYR A 131 -2.24 3.97 -1.10
C TYR A 131 -2.65 5.35 -0.58
N TYR A 132 -2.08 5.78 0.56
CA TYR A 132 -2.39 7.06 1.16
C TYR A 132 -2.06 8.24 0.23
N HIS A 133 -0.88 8.24 -0.38
CA HIS A 133 -0.47 9.33 -1.28
C HIS A 133 -1.29 9.34 -2.57
N VAL A 134 -1.62 8.17 -3.13
CA VAL A 134 -2.53 8.07 -4.28
C VAL A 134 -3.93 8.60 -3.92
N LEU A 135 -4.47 8.21 -2.77
CA LEU A 135 -5.76 8.71 -2.30
C LEU A 135 -5.75 10.23 -2.08
N LEU A 136 -4.64 10.75 -1.54
CA LEU A 136 -4.43 12.18 -1.37
C LEU A 136 -4.43 12.89 -2.73
N LEU A 137 -3.68 12.40 -3.72
CA LEU A 137 -3.63 12.97 -5.07
C LEU A 137 -5.00 12.97 -5.76
N ILE A 138 -5.73 11.86 -5.70
CA ILE A 138 -7.09 11.75 -6.28
C ILE A 138 -8.07 12.73 -5.61
N THR A 139 -7.92 12.93 -4.30
CA THR A 139 -8.82 13.81 -3.55
C THR A 139 -8.36 15.28 -3.54
N SER A 140 -7.11 15.53 -3.90
CA SER A 140 -6.43 16.82 -3.90
C SER A 140 -7.03 17.84 -4.86
N ASN A 141 -7.83 17.42 -5.85
CA ASN A 141 -8.61 18.34 -6.69
C ASN A 141 -9.60 19.23 -5.89
N ASN A 142 -9.83 18.94 -4.59
CA ASN A 142 -10.55 19.81 -3.65
C ASN A 142 -9.69 20.42 -2.52
N LEU A 143 -8.38 20.12 -2.44
CA LEU A 143 -7.48 20.67 -1.39
C LEU A 143 -6.86 22.02 -1.77
N PHE A 144 -6.77 22.31 -3.08
CA PHE A 144 -6.14 23.51 -3.63
C PHE A 144 -7.11 24.57 -4.19
N LYS A 145 -8.43 24.32 -4.16
CA LYS A 145 -9.42 25.39 -4.31
C LYS A 145 -9.59 26.11 -2.98
N SER A 146 -8.63 26.96 -2.66
CA SER A 146 -8.86 28.09 -1.76
C SER A 146 -9.67 29.13 -2.52
N LYS A 147 -10.92 29.33 -2.13
CA LYS A 147 -11.51 30.66 -2.19
C LYS A 147 -11.50 31.19 -0.77
#